data_AF-A0A1Y6BDK8-F1
#
_entry.id   AF-A0A1Y6BDK8-F1
#
_cell.length_a   1.000
_cell.length_b   1.000
_cell.length_c   1.000
_cell.angle_alpha   90.00
_cell.angle_beta   90.00
_cell.angle_gamma   90.00
#
_symmetry.space_group_name_H-M   'P 1'
#
loop_
_entity.id
_entity.type
_entity.pdbx_description
1 polymer ?
#
loop_
_entity_poly.entity_id
_entity_poly.type
_entity_poly.pdbx_seq_one_letter_code
_entity_poly.pdbx_strand_id
1 'polypeptide(L)'
;MWTLAGWLIRLFSVSVLGILGCNNSSLVDAVQTGKTSEAQDDDVREREDEAVSTPVNVSGAYLYCQVNQPAIADDPGIIGCAIQDIESNEKLDLGEWNDDIVWQPQVNDSQIRIETQTQKQSSAWHALHLIQGESADQVNEAMAKIWFKAAVPGRIPLESNQAGPQEAVEFVEEAATMVDQVLEWQALTGEAVPTNAVPGGSEHRGLVPFTVCRNYHSGGVIPGKLAPHHLDSSRSICRTALDGATFLSVNSQFELLYHYDVLVEKPEDEYQWISSSDGNVPEKAVITGRLADGTALYSCRNLEAGPPPVAEDRTNDPAGEQTPGYLADGATDCVHEYYGEKRSTSYEVLVKQ
;
A
#
# COMPACT_ATOMS: atom_id res chain seq x y z
N MET A 1 -50.19 48.58 -6.87
CA MET A 1 -49.80 48.40 -5.45
C MET A 1 -48.81 47.23 -5.44
N TRP A 2 -47.50 47.45 -5.61
CA TRP A 2 -46.47 47.80 -4.59
C TRP A 2 -46.63 46.90 -3.35
N THR A 3 -45.68 46.04 -2.96
CA THR A 3 -44.29 46.39 -2.58
C THR A 3 -43.27 45.24 -2.74
N LEU A 4 -42.07 45.60 -3.21
CA LEU A 4 -40.79 44.87 -3.14
C LEU A 4 -40.18 44.97 -1.73
N ALA A 5 -39.44 43.95 -1.30
CA ALA A 5 -38.51 44.04 -0.17
C ALA A 5 -37.17 43.40 -0.57
N GLY A 6 -36.16 44.25 -0.77
CA GLY A 6 -34.79 43.86 -1.07
C GLY A 6 -33.98 43.52 0.19
N TRP A 7 -33.00 42.65 0.02
CA TRP A 7 -31.97 42.36 1.02
C TRP A 7 -30.67 43.08 0.67
N LEU A 8 -30.15 43.80 1.65
CA LEU A 8 -28.93 44.59 1.60
C LEU A 8 -27.68 43.70 1.70
N ILE A 9 -26.75 43.91 0.76
CA ILE A 9 -25.36 43.45 0.81
C ILE A 9 -24.60 44.35 1.79
N ARG A 10 -23.90 43.78 2.78
CA ARG A 10 -22.89 44.47 3.59
C ARG A 10 -21.49 44.00 3.18
N LEU A 11 -20.76 44.89 2.51
CA LEU A 11 -19.31 44.84 2.31
C LEU A 11 -18.62 45.29 3.60
N PHE A 12 -17.78 44.44 4.18
CA PHE A 12 -16.78 44.86 5.17
C PHE A 12 -15.42 45.01 4.47
N SER A 13 -14.98 46.26 4.40
CA SER A 13 -13.62 46.67 4.06
C SER A 13 -12.78 46.62 5.33
N VAL A 14 -11.73 45.79 5.36
CA VAL A 14 -10.68 45.87 6.39
C VAL A 14 -9.40 46.32 5.70
N SER A 15 -8.95 47.51 6.10
CA SER A 15 -7.74 48.15 5.61
C SER A 15 -6.51 47.70 6.40
N VAL A 16 -5.47 47.39 5.62
CA VAL A 16 -4.02 47.40 5.86
C VAL A 16 -3.53 48.17 7.09
N LEU A 17 -2.70 47.51 7.90
CA LEU A 17 -1.58 48.13 8.62
C LEU A 17 -0.33 47.27 8.41
N GLY A 18 0.69 47.85 7.77
CA GLY A 18 2.03 47.28 7.70
C GLY A 18 2.92 47.81 8.81
N ILE A 19 3.91 47.02 9.22
CA ILE A 19 5.14 47.51 9.87
C ILE A 19 6.32 46.68 9.32
N LEU A 20 7.25 47.42 8.70
CA LEU A 20 8.73 47.31 8.69
C LEU A 20 9.30 46.11 9.49
N GLY A 21 10.16 45.24 8.96
CA GLY A 21 11.42 45.56 8.27
C GLY A 21 12.58 45.31 9.24
N CYS A 22 13.43 44.32 8.96
CA CYS A 22 14.86 44.33 9.27
C CYS A 22 15.57 43.24 8.46
N ASN A 23 16.64 43.66 7.81
CA ASN A 23 17.45 42.93 6.88
C ASN A 23 18.82 42.65 7.52
N ASN A 24 19.57 41.75 6.88
CA ASN A 24 21.03 41.70 6.83
C ASN A 24 21.83 41.07 7.99
N SER A 25 22.34 39.87 7.65
CA SER A 25 23.76 39.59 7.37
C SER A 25 24.75 39.31 8.50
N SER A 26 25.68 38.43 8.14
CA SER A 26 27.09 38.39 8.57
C SER A 26 27.40 37.77 9.92
N LEU A 27 28.04 36.59 9.88
CA LEU A 27 29.29 36.35 10.63
C LEU A 27 30.06 35.19 10.00
N VAL A 28 30.94 35.58 9.08
CA VAL A 28 32.12 34.85 8.61
C VAL A 28 33.34 35.51 9.27
N ASP A 29 34.36 34.70 9.51
CA ASP A 29 35.76 35.02 9.91
C ASP A 29 36.11 35.28 11.39
N ALA A 30 36.90 34.37 11.96
CA ALA A 30 38.34 34.58 12.25
C ALA A 30 38.92 33.27 12.85
N VAL A 31 39.83 32.53 12.20
CA VAL A 31 41.28 32.81 11.97
C VAL A 31 42.07 32.90 13.28
N GLN A 32 42.91 31.88 13.59
CA GLN A 32 44.39 31.96 13.60
C GLN A 32 45.04 30.68 14.22
N THR A 33 45.70 29.88 13.37
CA THR A 33 47.15 29.62 13.32
C THR A 33 47.80 28.75 14.40
N GLY A 34 48.37 27.64 13.93
CA GLY A 34 49.51 26.95 14.54
C GLY A 34 50.26 26.13 13.49
N LYS A 35 51.35 26.68 12.95
CA LYS A 35 52.36 25.98 12.14
C LYS A 35 53.30 25.22 13.08
N THR A 36 53.67 23.97 12.73
CA THR A 36 55.03 23.37 12.75
C THR A 36 54.89 21.89 12.35
N SER A 37 55.34 21.50 11.15
CA SER A 37 56.55 20.72 10.89
C SER A 37 56.55 19.32 11.50
N GLU A 38 56.51 18.28 10.66
CA GLU A 38 57.64 17.36 10.45
C GLU A 38 57.26 16.33 9.38
N ALA A 39 58.26 15.94 8.60
CA ALA A 39 58.14 14.95 7.55
C ALA A 39 58.00 13.56 8.17
N GLN A 40 56.99 12.80 7.75
CA GLN A 40 56.99 11.36 7.92
C GLN A 40 56.38 10.71 6.68
N ASP A 41 57.25 9.99 5.99
CA ASP A 41 57.02 9.14 4.84
C ASP A 41 56.38 7.85 5.38
N ASP A 42 55.04 7.77 5.34
CA ASP A 42 54.30 6.57 5.71
C ASP A 42 53.58 6.00 4.48
N ASP A 43 54.11 4.84 4.07
CA ASP A 43 53.59 3.84 3.15
C ASP A 43 52.10 3.52 3.45
N VAL A 44 51.18 4.24 2.80
CA VAL A 44 49.74 3.91 2.81
C VAL A 44 49.55 2.72 1.87
N ARG A 45 49.77 1.52 2.41
CA ARG A 45 49.10 0.32 1.91
C ARG A 45 47.61 0.55 2.07
N GLU A 46 46.92 0.70 0.94
CA GLU A 46 45.48 0.53 0.82
C GLU A 46 45.13 -0.81 1.50
N ARG A 47 44.63 -0.74 2.74
CA ARG A 47 43.88 -1.86 3.28
C ARG A 47 42.58 -1.81 2.50
N GLU A 48 42.44 -2.73 1.57
CA GLU A 48 41.11 -3.13 1.10
C GLU A 48 40.36 -3.52 2.37
N ASP A 49 39.55 -2.59 2.88
CA ASP A 49 38.67 -2.84 4.00
C ASP A 49 37.85 -4.07 3.60
N GLU A 50 38.04 -5.17 4.33
CA GLU A 50 37.24 -6.38 4.19
C GLU A 50 35.79 -6.00 4.48
N ALA A 51 35.06 -5.62 3.42
CA ALA A 51 33.64 -5.36 3.48
C ALA A 51 32.97 -6.69 3.83
N VAL A 52 32.70 -6.89 5.12
CA VAL A 52 31.95 -8.05 5.59
C VAL A 52 30.53 -7.88 5.06
N SER A 53 30.16 -8.70 4.07
CA SER A 53 28.78 -8.78 3.63
C SER A 53 27.94 -9.25 4.80
N THR A 54 27.05 -8.38 5.29
CA THR A 54 26.11 -8.76 6.33
C THR A 54 25.21 -9.85 5.76
N PRO A 55 25.02 -10.98 6.46
CA PRO A 55 24.17 -12.05 5.97
C PRO A 55 22.76 -11.52 5.71
N VAL A 56 22.20 -11.83 4.53
CA VAL A 56 20.81 -11.48 4.21
C VAL A 56 19.90 -12.18 5.23
N ASN A 57 19.15 -11.37 5.97
CA ASN A 57 18.16 -11.87 6.91
C ASN A 57 16.91 -12.26 6.15
N VAL A 58 16.62 -13.56 6.08
CA VAL A 58 15.40 -14.09 5.45
C VAL A 58 14.32 -14.38 6.53
N SER A 59 14.62 -14.10 7.80
CA SER A 59 13.65 -14.22 8.88
C SER A 59 12.63 -13.10 8.76
N GLY A 60 11.37 -13.45 8.48
CA GLY A 60 10.34 -12.48 8.14
C GLY A 60 10.15 -12.31 6.64
N ALA A 61 10.65 -13.21 5.78
CA ALA A 61 10.30 -13.19 4.37
C ALA A 61 9.20 -14.21 4.03
N TYR A 62 8.43 -13.95 2.97
CA TYR A 62 7.42 -14.86 2.43
C TYR A 62 7.56 -15.02 0.91
N LEU A 63 7.03 -16.11 0.36
CA LEU A 63 7.03 -16.36 -1.07
C LEU A 63 5.73 -15.83 -1.70
N TYR A 64 5.86 -14.78 -2.50
CA TYR A 64 4.80 -14.18 -3.29
C TYR A 64 4.90 -14.67 -4.74
N CYS A 65 3.77 -15.11 -5.33
CA CYS A 65 3.70 -15.49 -6.73
C CYS A 65 2.40 -14.96 -7.34
N GLN A 66 2.46 -14.47 -8.59
CA GLN A 66 1.31 -13.89 -9.30
C GLN A 66 1.38 -14.25 -10.79
N VAL A 67 0.23 -14.39 -11.47
CA VAL A 67 0.27 -14.44 -12.93
C VAL A 67 0.72 -13.09 -13.46
N ASN A 68 1.81 -13.12 -14.20
CA ASN A 68 2.29 -11.99 -14.95
C ASN A 68 1.67 -11.94 -16.35
N GLN A 69 1.36 -13.10 -16.94
CA GLN A 69 0.74 -13.18 -18.27
C GLN A 69 -0.12 -14.44 -18.43
N PRO A 70 -1.35 -14.33 -18.98
CA PRO A 70 -2.08 -15.49 -19.48
C PRO A 70 -1.41 -16.24 -20.60
N ALA A 71 -1.72 -17.54 -20.68
CA ALA A 71 -1.51 -18.27 -21.92
C ALA A 71 -2.55 -17.83 -22.94
N ILE A 72 -2.09 -17.54 -24.14
CA ILE A 72 -2.88 -17.26 -25.33
C ILE A 72 -2.36 -18.15 -26.45
N ALA A 73 -3.21 -18.63 -27.35
CA ALA A 73 -2.90 -19.54 -28.47
C ALA A 73 -1.49 -20.18 -28.50
N ASP A 74 -0.49 -19.44 -28.99
CA ASP A 74 0.89 -19.91 -29.20
C ASP A 74 1.90 -19.42 -28.14
N ASP A 75 1.47 -18.60 -27.18
CA ASP A 75 2.29 -18.04 -26.12
C ASP A 75 2.07 -18.75 -24.77
N PRO A 76 3.15 -19.02 -24.01
CA PRO A 76 3.04 -19.63 -22.70
C PRO A 76 2.39 -18.67 -21.70
N GLY A 77 1.78 -19.23 -20.66
CA GLY A 77 1.46 -18.46 -19.47
C GLY A 77 2.74 -18.14 -18.67
N ILE A 78 2.73 -17.06 -17.91
CA ILE A 78 3.90 -16.63 -17.12
C ILE A 78 3.47 -16.34 -15.69
N ILE A 79 4.11 -16.99 -14.71
CA ILE A 79 3.98 -16.67 -13.28
C ILE A 79 5.26 -16.05 -12.79
N GLY A 80 5.18 -14.86 -12.21
CA GLY A 80 6.29 -14.24 -11.50
C GLY A 80 6.28 -14.67 -10.05
N CYS A 81 7.45 -15.01 -9.50
CA CYS A 81 7.62 -15.30 -8.09
C CYS A 81 8.76 -14.47 -7.47
N ALA A 82 8.53 -13.98 -6.25
CA ALA A 82 9.47 -13.20 -5.48
C ALA A 82 9.44 -13.60 -4.00
N ILE A 83 10.61 -13.60 -3.36
CA ILE A 83 10.74 -13.66 -1.91
C ILE A 83 10.64 -12.22 -1.40
N GLN A 84 9.58 -11.88 -0.72
CA GLN A 84 9.34 -10.52 -0.24
C GLN A 84 9.56 -10.44 1.26
N ASP A 85 10.06 -9.30 1.70
CA ASP A 85 10.12 -8.96 3.12
C ASP A 85 8.70 -8.72 3.65
N ILE A 86 8.37 -9.26 4.83
CA ILE A 86 7.02 -9.16 5.39
C ILE A 86 6.68 -7.75 5.88
N GLU A 87 7.68 -6.95 6.25
CA GLU A 87 7.47 -5.60 6.78
C GLU A 87 7.32 -4.61 5.62
N SER A 88 8.16 -4.71 4.59
CA SER A 88 8.11 -3.77 3.45
C SER A 88 7.24 -4.24 2.28
N ASN A 89 6.97 -5.54 2.16
CA ASN A 89 6.41 -6.19 0.96
C ASN A 89 7.24 -5.95 -0.31
N GLU A 90 8.50 -5.53 -0.17
CA GLU A 90 9.40 -5.37 -1.28
C GLU A 90 10.13 -6.68 -1.59
N LYS A 91 10.51 -6.85 -2.85
CA LYS A 91 11.39 -7.93 -3.28
C LYS A 91 12.68 -7.87 -2.46
N LEU A 92 12.99 -8.92 -1.71
CA LEU A 92 14.21 -9.00 -0.92
C LEU A 92 15.43 -9.06 -1.83
N ASP A 93 16.43 -8.21 -1.60
CA ASP A 93 17.72 -8.34 -2.27
C ASP A 93 18.50 -9.52 -1.68
N LEU A 94 18.57 -10.59 -2.44
CA LEU A 94 19.25 -11.83 -2.04
C LEU A 94 20.73 -11.82 -2.43
N GLY A 95 21.22 -10.76 -3.10
CA GLY A 95 22.59 -10.64 -3.56
C GLY A 95 23.04 -11.86 -4.35
N GLU A 96 24.15 -12.46 -3.92
CA GLU A 96 24.75 -13.64 -4.56
C GLU A 96 23.84 -14.88 -4.47
N TRP A 97 22.95 -14.97 -3.49
CA TRP A 97 22.10 -16.14 -3.30
C TRP A 97 20.98 -16.25 -4.34
N ASN A 98 20.76 -15.21 -5.15
CA ASN A 98 19.72 -15.23 -6.17
C ASN A 98 19.91 -16.37 -7.19
N ASP A 99 21.15 -16.77 -7.46
CA ASP A 99 21.47 -17.89 -8.35
C ASP A 99 21.33 -19.26 -7.68
N ASP A 100 21.36 -19.31 -6.35
CA ASP A 100 21.34 -20.55 -5.60
C ASP A 100 19.93 -20.95 -5.15
N ILE A 101 18.92 -20.12 -5.42
CA ILE A 101 17.53 -20.44 -5.09
C ILE A 101 17.08 -21.62 -5.95
N VAL A 102 16.70 -22.70 -5.28
CA VAL A 102 16.08 -23.85 -5.95
C VAL A 102 14.58 -23.64 -6.00
N TRP A 103 14.07 -23.41 -7.21
CA TRP A 103 12.65 -23.27 -7.49
C TRP A 103 12.03 -24.62 -7.83
N GLN A 104 10.93 -24.97 -7.16
CA GLN A 104 10.21 -26.22 -7.35
C GLN A 104 8.73 -25.91 -7.61
N PRO A 105 8.36 -25.56 -8.86
CA PRO A 105 6.97 -25.49 -9.24
C PRO A 105 6.35 -26.89 -9.26
N GLN A 106 5.09 -27.01 -8.87
CA GLN A 106 4.41 -28.29 -8.72
C GLN A 106 2.98 -28.20 -9.22
N VAL A 107 2.63 -29.12 -10.12
CA VAL A 107 1.30 -29.21 -10.75
C VAL A 107 0.93 -30.68 -10.93
N ASN A 108 -0.32 -31.03 -10.64
CA ASN A 108 -0.84 -32.39 -10.83
C ASN A 108 -1.43 -32.58 -12.24
N ASP A 109 -0.70 -32.13 -13.26
CA ASP A 109 -1.06 -32.32 -14.67
C ASP A 109 0.20 -32.63 -15.47
N SER A 110 0.29 -33.86 -15.99
CA SER A 110 1.45 -34.32 -16.77
C SER A 110 1.57 -33.69 -18.16
N GLN A 111 0.51 -33.04 -18.65
CA GLN A 111 0.52 -32.33 -19.93
C GLN A 111 1.11 -30.92 -19.79
N ILE A 112 1.22 -30.43 -18.56
CA ILE A 112 1.80 -29.12 -18.26
C ILE A 112 3.31 -29.22 -18.14
N ARG A 113 4.00 -28.33 -18.83
CA ARG A 113 5.44 -28.14 -18.74
C ARG A 113 5.72 -26.78 -18.14
N ILE A 114 6.63 -26.74 -17.18
CA ILE A 114 7.03 -25.50 -16.49
C ILE A 114 8.53 -25.32 -16.65
N GLU A 115 8.93 -24.23 -17.31
CA GLU A 115 10.33 -23.79 -17.38
C GLU A 115 10.53 -22.63 -16.41
N THR A 116 11.61 -22.64 -15.64
CA THR A 116 11.90 -21.56 -14.67
C THR A 116 13.11 -20.76 -15.13
N GLN A 117 12.96 -19.44 -15.15
CA GLN A 117 14.00 -18.48 -15.53
C GLN A 117 14.26 -17.51 -14.37
N THR A 118 15.45 -17.57 -13.79
CA THR A 118 15.89 -16.64 -12.73
C THR A 118 16.04 -15.22 -13.27
N GLN A 119 15.53 -14.24 -12.53
CA GLN A 119 15.51 -12.83 -12.89
C GLN A 119 16.42 -12.00 -11.99
N LYS A 120 17.63 -11.71 -12.46
CA LYS A 120 18.62 -10.90 -11.69
C LYS A 120 18.32 -9.41 -11.73
N GLN A 121 17.89 -8.93 -12.90
CA GLN A 121 17.72 -7.50 -13.17
C GLN A 121 16.29 -7.03 -12.96
N SER A 122 15.36 -7.95 -12.67
CA SER A 122 13.99 -7.57 -12.38
C SER A 122 13.92 -6.95 -10.99
N SER A 123 13.29 -5.79 -10.88
CA SER A 123 12.94 -5.18 -9.59
C SER A 123 11.78 -5.90 -8.91
N ALA A 124 10.94 -6.61 -9.67
CA ALA A 124 9.72 -7.24 -9.17
C ALA A 124 9.89 -8.73 -8.84
N TRP A 125 10.64 -9.48 -9.65
CA TRP A 125 10.64 -10.95 -9.61
C TRP A 125 12.02 -11.53 -9.37
N HIS A 126 12.11 -12.63 -8.61
CA HIS A 126 13.32 -13.47 -8.54
C HIS A 126 13.28 -14.57 -9.60
N ALA A 127 12.09 -15.04 -9.98
CA ALA A 127 11.91 -16.03 -11.03
C ALA A 127 10.66 -15.76 -11.87
N LEU A 128 10.74 -16.11 -13.15
CA LEU A 128 9.59 -16.29 -14.03
C LEU A 128 9.44 -17.76 -14.35
N HIS A 129 8.23 -18.27 -14.20
CA HIS A 129 7.85 -19.61 -14.59
C HIS A 129 7.04 -19.53 -15.88
N LEU A 130 7.53 -20.14 -16.96
CA LEU A 130 6.84 -20.23 -18.25
C LEU A 130 6.07 -21.55 -18.28
N ILE A 131 4.76 -21.46 -18.42
CA ILE A 131 3.83 -22.59 -18.35
C ILE A 131 3.33 -22.89 -19.77
N GLN A 132 3.53 -24.12 -20.21
CA GLN A 132 3.13 -24.62 -21.53
C GLN A 132 2.22 -25.84 -21.39
N GLY A 133 1.31 -26.01 -22.34
CA GLY A 133 0.34 -27.10 -22.40
C GLY A 133 -0.18 -27.30 -23.82
N GLU A 134 -1.20 -28.14 -24.01
CA GLU A 134 -1.75 -28.41 -25.35
C GLU A 134 -2.69 -27.30 -25.85
N SER A 135 -3.23 -26.49 -24.94
CA SER A 135 -4.08 -25.34 -25.25
C SER A 135 -3.95 -24.25 -24.19
N ALA A 136 -4.27 -23.01 -24.56
CA ALA A 136 -4.31 -21.87 -23.66
C ALA A 136 -5.24 -22.11 -22.46
N ASP A 137 -6.45 -22.62 -22.70
CA ASP A 137 -7.42 -22.93 -21.63
C ASP A 137 -6.85 -23.93 -20.62
N GLN A 138 -6.22 -25.00 -21.10
CA GLN A 138 -5.56 -25.98 -20.23
C GLN A 138 -4.45 -25.34 -19.39
N VAL A 139 -3.59 -24.52 -20.01
CA VAL A 139 -2.53 -23.83 -19.28
C VAL A 139 -3.13 -22.90 -18.23
N ASN A 140 -4.17 -22.16 -18.58
CA ASN A 140 -4.78 -21.20 -17.68
C ASN A 140 -5.45 -21.88 -16.47
N GLU A 141 -6.15 -23.00 -16.70
CA GLU A 141 -6.69 -23.85 -15.63
C GLU A 141 -5.62 -24.52 -14.78
N ALA A 142 -4.45 -24.81 -15.35
CA ALA A 142 -3.35 -25.41 -14.63
C ALA A 142 -2.63 -24.38 -13.75
N MET A 143 -2.40 -23.17 -14.27
CA MET A 143 -1.76 -22.07 -13.55
C MET A 143 -2.45 -21.80 -12.22
N ALA A 144 -3.78 -21.85 -12.20
CA ALA A 144 -4.62 -21.79 -11.02
C ALA A 144 -4.31 -22.82 -9.90
N LYS A 145 -3.64 -23.91 -10.24
CA LYS A 145 -3.38 -25.07 -9.37
C LYS A 145 -1.89 -25.28 -9.10
N ILE A 146 -1.03 -24.43 -9.69
CA ILE A 146 0.42 -24.53 -9.48
C ILE A 146 0.74 -23.97 -8.09
N TRP A 147 1.54 -24.71 -7.35
CA TRP A 147 2.15 -24.20 -6.13
C TRP A 147 3.66 -24.18 -6.27
N PHE A 148 4.30 -23.26 -5.56
CA PHE A 148 5.72 -22.99 -5.68
C PHE A 148 6.40 -23.20 -4.34
N LYS A 149 7.61 -23.75 -4.43
CA LYS A 149 8.53 -23.83 -3.30
C LYS A 149 9.86 -23.23 -3.72
N ALA A 150 10.38 -22.35 -2.88
CA ALA A 150 11.67 -21.71 -3.06
C ALA A 150 12.58 -22.13 -1.89
N ALA A 151 13.68 -22.81 -2.20
CA ALA A 151 14.67 -23.19 -1.20
C ALA A 151 15.92 -22.34 -1.35
N VAL A 152 16.18 -21.48 -0.36
CA VAL A 152 17.43 -20.73 -0.23
C VAL A 152 18.45 -21.60 0.54
N PRO A 153 19.71 -21.74 0.10
CA PRO A 153 20.69 -22.57 0.78
C PRO A 153 20.83 -22.24 2.27
N GLY A 154 20.79 -23.29 3.11
CA GLY A 154 20.91 -23.14 4.57
C GLY A 154 19.68 -22.52 5.27
N ARG A 155 18.56 -22.35 4.57
CA ARG A 155 17.30 -21.82 5.12
C ARG A 155 16.17 -22.85 5.03
N ILE A 156 15.09 -22.59 5.77
CA ILE A 156 13.84 -23.34 5.64
C ILE A 156 13.22 -22.93 4.29
N PRO A 157 12.83 -23.89 3.44
CA PRO A 157 12.14 -23.57 2.19
C PRO A 157 10.86 -22.76 2.44
N LEU A 158 10.63 -21.77 1.60
CA LEU A 158 9.38 -21.01 1.55
C LEU A 158 8.43 -21.67 0.57
N GLU A 159 7.16 -21.69 0.90
CA GLU A 159 6.09 -22.20 0.04
C GLU A 159 5.13 -21.04 -0.24
N SER A 160 4.63 -20.94 -1.48
CA SER A 160 3.58 -19.98 -1.82
C SER A 160 2.34 -20.36 -1.02
N ASN A 161 1.61 -19.36 -0.49
CA ASN A 161 0.48 -19.56 0.40
C ASN A 161 -0.44 -20.71 -0.08
N GLN A 162 -0.50 -21.81 0.67
CA GLN A 162 -1.47 -22.89 0.46
C GLN A 162 -2.85 -22.41 0.96
N ALA A 163 -3.56 -21.61 0.18
CA ALA A 163 -4.98 -21.33 0.43
C ALA A 163 -5.87 -22.35 -0.31
N GLY A 164 -5.67 -23.64 -0.03
CA GLY A 164 -6.61 -24.70 -0.42
C GLY A 164 -6.85 -24.90 -1.94
N PRO A 165 -7.62 -25.92 -2.32
CA PRO A 165 -7.84 -26.31 -3.72
C PRO A 165 -8.82 -25.41 -4.49
N GLN A 166 -8.91 -24.10 -4.20
CA GLN A 166 -9.85 -23.19 -4.88
C GLN A 166 -9.33 -21.81 -5.28
N GLU A 167 -8.11 -21.39 -4.93
CA GLU A 167 -7.65 -20.04 -5.28
C GLU A 167 -6.70 -20.08 -6.48
N ALA A 168 -7.31 -19.84 -7.64
CA ALA A 168 -6.66 -19.73 -8.93
C ALA A 168 -5.75 -18.48 -9.01
N VAL A 169 -4.52 -18.67 -9.45
CA VAL A 169 -3.62 -17.62 -9.93
C VAL A 169 -4.31 -16.88 -11.09
N GLU A 170 -4.65 -15.60 -10.91
CA GLU A 170 -5.48 -14.82 -11.84
C GLU A 170 -4.70 -13.98 -12.86
N PHE A 171 -5.20 -13.95 -14.09
CA PHE A 171 -4.61 -13.35 -15.28
C PHE A 171 -4.81 -11.84 -15.36
N VAL A 172 -3.73 -11.06 -15.40
CA VAL A 172 -3.80 -9.62 -15.67
C VAL A 172 -3.69 -9.38 -17.18
N GLU A 173 -4.78 -8.97 -17.83
CA GLU A 173 -4.74 -8.39 -19.18
C GLU A 173 -4.19 -6.95 -19.12
N GLU A 174 -3.34 -6.58 -20.08
CA GLU A 174 -2.69 -5.27 -20.20
C GLU A 174 -3.64 -4.08 -19.97
N ALA A 175 -3.58 -3.50 -18.77
CA ALA A 175 -4.04 -2.15 -18.49
C ALA A 175 -2.82 -1.22 -18.44
N ALA A 176 -3.00 -0.02 -18.97
CA ALA A 176 -2.00 1.02 -19.14
C ALA A 176 -1.00 1.10 -17.98
N THR A 177 0.29 1.27 -18.30
CA THR A 177 1.37 1.52 -17.34
C THR A 177 1.07 2.78 -16.53
N MET A 178 0.26 2.65 -15.48
CA MET A 178 0.22 3.56 -14.35
C MET A 178 1.60 3.45 -13.73
N VAL A 179 2.36 4.54 -13.76
CA VAL A 179 3.64 4.62 -13.04
C VAL A 179 3.28 4.35 -11.58
N ASP A 180 3.74 3.22 -11.06
CA ASP A 180 3.51 2.83 -9.68
C ASP A 180 4.15 3.91 -8.81
N GLN A 181 3.32 4.82 -8.30
CA GLN A 181 3.82 5.91 -7.50
C GLN A 181 4.22 5.34 -6.16
N VAL A 182 5.50 5.45 -5.82
CA VAL A 182 6.02 4.96 -4.54
C VAL A 182 5.28 5.70 -3.42
N LEU A 183 4.49 4.95 -2.66
CA LEU A 183 3.78 5.39 -1.47
C LEU A 183 4.57 5.00 -0.23
N GLU A 184 4.56 5.84 0.80
CA GLU A 184 5.16 5.49 2.09
C GLU A 184 4.11 4.88 3.01
N TRP A 185 4.29 3.61 3.34
CA TRP A 185 3.45 2.89 4.29
C TRP A 185 4.24 2.64 5.57
N GLN A 186 3.66 3.03 6.70
CA GLN A 186 4.23 2.75 8.00
C GLN A 186 3.45 1.60 8.65
N ALA A 187 4.14 0.50 8.92
CA ALA A 187 3.60 -0.62 9.67
C ALA A 187 3.23 -0.21 11.10
N LEU A 188 2.07 -0.67 11.56
CA LEU A 188 1.61 -0.50 12.94
C LEU A 188 1.21 -1.85 13.54
N THR A 189 1.41 -2.00 14.84
CA THR A 189 1.01 -3.16 15.65
C THR A 189 -0.02 -2.80 16.74
N GLY A 190 -0.61 -1.61 16.65
CA GLY A 190 -1.62 -1.11 17.60
C GLY A 190 -1.28 0.23 18.23
N GLU A 191 -0.17 0.86 17.84
CA GLU A 191 0.28 2.15 18.35
C GLU A 191 -0.63 3.30 17.91
N ALA A 192 -0.35 4.50 18.42
CA ALA A 192 -1.07 5.71 18.05
C ALA A 192 -0.89 6.05 16.57
N VAL A 193 -1.89 6.73 16.00
CA VAL A 193 -1.83 7.23 14.63
C VAL A 193 -0.65 8.22 14.47
N PRO A 194 0.28 8.01 13.52
CA PRO A 194 1.37 8.95 13.26
C PRO A 194 0.86 10.34 12.88
N THR A 195 1.61 11.38 13.25
CA THR A 195 1.20 12.77 13.02
C THR A 195 1.22 13.19 11.55
N ASN A 196 1.96 12.47 10.71
CA ASN A 196 2.03 12.68 9.26
C ASN A 196 1.19 11.66 8.48
N ALA A 197 0.25 10.96 9.12
CA ALA A 197 -0.65 10.05 8.43
C ALA A 197 -1.61 10.82 7.50
N VAL A 198 -1.84 10.28 6.29
CA VAL A 198 -2.65 10.93 5.25
C VAL A 198 -4.11 11.03 5.71
N PRO A 199 -4.69 12.24 5.82
CA PRO A 199 -6.05 12.44 6.28
C PRO A 199 -7.08 11.82 5.34
N GLY A 200 -7.95 10.98 5.90
CA GLY A 200 -9.01 10.30 5.18
C GLY A 200 -10.40 10.91 5.42
N GLY A 201 -10.69 11.35 6.63
CA GLY A 201 -12.01 11.90 6.97
C GLY A 201 -12.24 11.99 8.48
N SER A 202 -13.49 11.84 8.92
CA SER A 202 -13.82 11.86 10.35
C SER A 202 -15.17 11.22 10.68
N GLU A 203 -15.42 11.03 11.97
CA GLU A 203 -16.74 10.78 12.53
C GLU A 203 -16.99 11.67 13.76
N HIS A 204 -18.25 11.66 14.23
CA HIS A 204 -18.68 12.37 15.43
C HIS A 204 -18.48 13.89 15.34
N ARG A 205 -18.78 14.49 14.18
CA ARG A 205 -18.62 15.93 13.89
C ARG A 205 -17.17 16.40 13.97
N GLY A 206 -16.27 15.62 13.37
CA GLY A 206 -14.85 15.90 13.31
C GLY A 206 -14.08 15.56 14.58
N LEU A 207 -14.71 14.91 15.57
CA LEU A 207 -14.05 14.62 16.85
C LEU A 207 -13.14 13.40 16.78
N VAL A 208 -13.43 12.47 15.88
CA VAL A 208 -12.59 11.29 15.65
C VAL A 208 -12.05 11.38 14.22
N PRO A 209 -10.78 11.73 14.04
CA PRO A 209 -10.18 11.80 12.71
C PRO A 209 -9.93 10.39 12.17
N PHE A 210 -10.10 10.24 10.86
CA PHE A 210 -9.70 9.05 10.12
C PHE A 210 -8.49 9.33 9.24
N THR A 211 -7.59 8.36 9.15
CA THR A 211 -6.50 8.35 8.17
C THR A 211 -6.61 7.09 7.30
N VAL A 212 -5.88 7.08 6.18
CA VAL A 212 -5.86 5.94 5.26
C VAL A 212 -5.00 4.83 5.83
N CYS A 213 -5.54 3.61 5.93
CA CYS A 213 -4.79 2.41 6.27
C CYS A 213 -5.08 1.28 5.29
N ARG A 214 -4.37 0.17 5.43
CA ARG A 214 -4.68 -1.09 4.76
C ARG A 214 -4.47 -2.29 5.68
N ASN A 215 -5.35 -3.29 5.61
CA ASN A 215 -5.20 -4.56 6.32
C ASN A 215 -4.70 -5.65 5.38
N TYR A 216 -3.91 -6.58 5.92
CA TYR A 216 -3.40 -7.76 5.21
C TYR A 216 -4.16 -9.00 5.65
N HIS A 217 -4.88 -9.63 4.73
CA HIS A 217 -5.55 -10.91 4.97
C HIS A 217 -5.65 -11.74 3.68
N SER A 218 -6.27 -12.92 3.75
CA SER A 218 -6.38 -13.83 2.59
C SER A 218 -7.13 -13.24 1.40
N GLY A 219 -7.92 -12.18 1.60
CA GLY A 219 -8.60 -11.45 0.53
C GLY A 219 -7.73 -10.43 -0.19
N GLY A 220 -6.49 -10.22 0.28
CA GLY A 220 -5.54 -9.25 -0.29
C GLY A 220 -5.09 -8.19 0.73
N VAL A 221 -4.62 -7.08 0.18
CA VAL A 221 -4.21 -5.87 0.92
C VAL A 221 -5.31 -4.84 0.72
N ILE A 222 -6.18 -4.68 1.71
CA ILE A 222 -7.44 -3.95 1.55
C ILE A 222 -7.35 -2.57 2.21
N PRO A 223 -7.51 -1.46 1.46
CA PRO A 223 -7.55 -0.12 2.03
C PRO A 223 -8.80 0.13 2.88
N GLY A 224 -8.69 1.02 3.87
CA GLY A 224 -9.77 1.38 4.78
C GLY A 224 -9.45 2.57 5.65
N LYS A 225 -10.10 2.64 6.82
CA LYS A 225 -9.98 3.76 7.76
C LYS A 225 -9.25 3.36 9.03
N LEU A 226 -8.28 4.18 9.43
CA LEU A 226 -7.63 4.10 10.72
C LEU A 226 -8.21 5.14 11.65
N ALA A 227 -8.58 4.74 12.86
CA ALA A 227 -9.03 5.65 13.89
C ALA A 227 -8.25 5.42 15.19
N PRO A 228 -8.07 6.46 16.03
CA PRO A 228 -7.68 6.27 17.41
C PRO A 228 -8.64 5.28 18.11
N HIS A 229 -8.10 4.42 18.97
CA HIS A 229 -8.93 3.47 19.69
C HIS A 229 -9.82 4.19 20.72
N HIS A 230 -11.11 3.89 20.71
CA HIS A 230 -12.13 4.57 21.53
C HIS A 230 -11.87 4.51 23.05
N LEU A 231 -11.21 3.45 23.54
CA LEU A 231 -10.80 3.31 24.95
C LEU A 231 -9.41 3.87 25.27
N ASP A 232 -8.53 3.99 24.28
CA ASP A 232 -7.12 4.33 24.49
C ASP A 232 -6.57 5.05 23.26
N SER A 233 -6.50 6.39 23.32
CA SER A 233 -6.03 7.20 22.21
C SER A 233 -4.53 7.02 21.91
N SER A 234 -3.78 6.30 22.75
CA SER A 234 -2.41 5.90 22.45
C SER A 234 -2.35 4.66 21.53
N ARG A 235 -3.51 4.15 21.13
CA ARG A 235 -3.68 3.02 20.23
C ARG A 235 -4.56 3.36 19.05
N SER A 236 -4.53 2.54 18.01
CA SER A 236 -5.34 2.71 16.81
C SER A 236 -5.91 1.39 16.30
N ILE A 237 -6.93 1.47 15.45
CA ILE A 237 -7.60 0.32 14.82
C ILE A 237 -7.84 0.64 13.35
N CYS A 238 -7.30 -0.19 12.45
CA CYS A 238 -7.62 -0.15 11.04
C CYS A 238 -8.87 -1.00 10.78
N ARG A 239 -9.85 -0.42 10.08
CA ARG A 239 -11.09 -1.09 9.69
C ARG A 239 -11.21 -1.11 8.18
N THR A 240 -11.40 -2.31 7.65
CA THR A 240 -11.58 -2.55 6.23
C THR A 240 -12.86 -3.37 6.02
N ALA A 241 -13.40 -3.34 4.81
CA ALA A 241 -14.54 -4.15 4.41
C ALA A 241 -14.17 -4.98 3.17
N LEU A 242 -14.65 -6.20 3.08
CA LEU A 242 -14.53 -7.02 1.86
C LEU A 242 -15.66 -8.06 1.88
N ASP A 243 -16.36 -8.22 0.75
CA ASP A 243 -17.45 -9.19 0.56
C ASP A 243 -18.52 -9.18 1.66
N GLY A 244 -18.89 -7.99 2.11
CA GLY A 244 -19.90 -7.78 3.16
C GLY A 244 -19.39 -8.05 4.58
N ALA A 245 -18.12 -8.41 4.75
CA ALA A 245 -17.48 -8.61 6.05
C ALA A 245 -16.65 -7.39 6.47
N THR A 246 -16.54 -7.17 7.78
CA THR A 246 -15.66 -6.17 8.38
C THR A 246 -14.44 -6.84 8.99
N PHE A 247 -13.26 -6.29 8.73
CA PHE A 247 -12.01 -6.75 9.29
C PHE A 247 -11.41 -5.66 10.17
N LEU A 248 -11.04 -6.02 11.40
CA LEU A 248 -10.43 -5.13 12.39
C LEU A 248 -8.98 -5.55 12.58
N SER A 249 -8.04 -4.61 12.52
CA SER A 249 -6.62 -4.95 12.71
C SER A 249 -6.31 -5.44 14.13
N VAL A 250 -7.04 -4.96 15.13
CA VAL A 250 -6.90 -5.39 16.53
C VAL A 250 -8.27 -5.67 17.16
N ASN A 251 -8.30 -6.58 18.15
CA ASN A 251 -9.51 -6.87 18.92
C ASN A 251 -9.68 -5.93 20.14
N SER A 252 -10.72 -6.15 20.94
CA SER A 252 -11.01 -5.36 22.15
C SER A 252 -9.97 -5.50 23.27
N GLN A 253 -9.11 -6.51 23.21
CA GLN A 253 -7.99 -6.74 24.11
C GLN A 253 -6.68 -6.19 23.53
N PHE A 254 -6.76 -5.52 22.37
CA PHE A 254 -5.64 -5.01 21.59
C PHE A 254 -4.66 -6.07 21.08
N GLU A 255 -5.14 -7.29 20.90
CA GLU A 255 -4.37 -8.32 20.21
C GLU A 255 -4.47 -8.08 18.72
N LEU A 256 -3.34 -8.16 18.02
CA LEU A 256 -3.25 -8.03 16.57
C LEU A 256 -3.98 -9.20 15.91
N LEU A 257 -5.02 -8.90 15.14
CA LEU A 257 -5.77 -9.85 14.32
C LEU A 257 -5.23 -9.90 12.90
N TYR A 258 -4.90 -8.74 12.34
CA TYR A 258 -4.32 -8.58 11.01
C TYR A 258 -3.19 -7.56 11.07
N HIS A 259 -2.12 -7.85 10.34
CA HIS A 259 -1.11 -6.83 10.07
C HIS A 259 -1.77 -5.67 9.30
N TYR A 260 -1.29 -4.45 9.55
CA TYR A 260 -1.84 -3.26 8.90
C TYR A 260 -0.82 -2.14 8.85
N ASP A 261 -0.94 -1.33 7.80
CA ASP A 261 -0.14 -0.13 7.62
C ASP A 261 -1.03 1.10 7.61
N VAL A 262 -0.41 2.24 7.91
CA VAL A 262 -0.99 3.56 7.68
C VAL A 262 -0.22 4.26 6.57
N LEU A 263 -0.94 4.93 5.67
CA LEU A 263 -0.33 5.75 4.65
C LEU A 263 0.19 7.03 5.30
N VAL A 264 1.47 7.32 5.13
CA VAL A 264 2.11 8.52 5.67
C VAL A 264 2.63 9.43 4.57
N GLU A 265 2.64 10.72 4.85
CA GLU A 265 3.10 11.76 3.93
C GLU A 265 4.58 12.05 4.18
N LYS A 266 5.37 12.04 3.09
CA LYS A 266 6.72 12.62 3.06
C LYS A 266 6.66 14.11 2.72
N PRO A 267 7.68 14.92 3.06
CA PRO A 267 7.70 16.35 2.75
C PRO A 267 7.48 16.70 1.26
N GLU A 268 7.83 15.80 0.35
CA GLU A 268 7.68 15.93 -1.10
C GLU A 268 6.35 15.36 -1.65
N ASP A 269 5.57 14.67 -0.82
CA ASP A 269 4.30 14.11 -1.24
C ASP A 269 3.22 15.20 -1.20
N GLU A 270 2.34 15.20 -2.21
CA GLU A 270 1.13 16.02 -2.22
C GLU A 270 -0.07 15.15 -2.59
N TYR A 271 -0.88 14.80 -1.57
CA TYR A 271 -2.10 14.03 -1.77
C TYR A 271 -3.32 14.92 -1.92
N GLN A 272 -4.23 14.55 -2.83
CA GLN A 272 -5.50 15.24 -3.03
C GLN A 272 -6.64 14.25 -3.20
N TRP A 273 -7.83 14.63 -2.76
CA TRP A 273 -9.06 13.87 -2.96
C TRP A 273 -9.84 14.48 -4.12
N ILE A 274 -10.09 13.71 -5.17
CA ILE A 274 -10.77 14.16 -6.39
C ILE A 274 -12.14 13.50 -6.47
N SER A 275 -13.19 14.31 -6.58
CA SER A 275 -14.55 13.81 -6.77
C SER A 275 -14.66 12.98 -8.03
N SER A 276 -15.30 11.82 -7.92
CA SER A 276 -15.49 10.85 -8.99
C SER A 276 -16.81 10.09 -8.81
N SER A 277 -17.20 9.31 -9.82
CA SER A 277 -18.41 8.51 -9.77
C SER A 277 -18.39 7.34 -10.75
N ASP A 278 -19.27 6.37 -10.53
CA ASP A 278 -19.62 5.28 -11.46
C ASP A 278 -18.40 4.51 -12.00
N GLY A 279 -17.44 4.22 -11.12
CA GLY A 279 -16.22 3.48 -11.44
C GLY A 279 -15.11 4.32 -12.06
N ASN A 280 -15.31 5.63 -12.26
CA ASN A 280 -14.26 6.48 -12.78
C ASN A 280 -13.09 6.57 -11.77
N VAL A 281 -11.89 6.29 -12.26
CA VAL A 281 -10.61 6.43 -11.55
C VAL A 281 -9.87 7.62 -12.15
N PRO A 282 -9.71 8.74 -11.41
CA PRO A 282 -9.00 9.91 -11.90
C PRO A 282 -7.55 9.60 -12.30
N GLU A 283 -7.00 10.41 -13.22
CA GLU A 283 -5.56 10.37 -13.51
C GLU A 283 -4.75 10.59 -12.23
N LYS A 284 -3.62 9.88 -12.11
CA LYS A 284 -2.76 9.86 -10.91
C LYS A 284 -3.41 9.30 -9.64
N ALA A 285 -4.54 8.58 -9.76
CA ALA A 285 -5.03 7.78 -8.66
C ALA A 285 -3.96 6.78 -8.21
N VAL A 286 -3.79 6.67 -6.90
CA VAL A 286 -2.74 5.82 -6.32
C VAL A 286 -3.30 4.44 -5.98
N ILE A 287 -2.57 3.40 -6.35
CA ILE A 287 -2.88 2.04 -5.95
C ILE A 287 -2.47 1.89 -4.49
N THR A 288 -3.45 1.66 -3.62
CA THR A 288 -3.25 1.58 -2.17
C THR A 288 -3.40 0.16 -1.62
N GLY A 289 -3.82 -0.77 -2.47
CA GLY A 289 -4.00 -2.16 -2.13
C GLY A 289 -4.23 -3.01 -3.37
N ARG A 290 -4.39 -4.32 -3.16
CA ARG A 290 -4.73 -5.28 -4.21
C ARG A 290 -5.62 -6.37 -3.62
N LEU A 291 -6.60 -6.83 -4.38
CA LEU A 291 -7.32 -8.06 -4.05
C LEU A 291 -6.40 -9.27 -4.19
N ALA A 292 -6.82 -10.42 -3.66
CA ALA A 292 -6.09 -11.69 -3.76
C ALA A 292 -5.77 -12.10 -5.20
N ASP A 293 -6.64 -11.72 -6.14
CA ASP A 293 -6.47 -11.94 -7.57
C ASP A 293 -5.50 -10.97 -8.26
N GLY A 294 -5.02 -9.94 -7.55
CA GLY A 294 -4.13 -8.91 -8.07
C GLY A 294 -4.82 -7.64 -8.57
N THR A 295 -6.16 -7.62 -8.61
CA THR A 295 -6.98 -6.44 -8.97
C THR A 295 -6.55 -5.25 -8.12
N ALA A 296 -6.20 -4.15 -8.79
CA ALA A 296 -5.76 -2.95 -8.11
C ALA A 296 -6.89 -2.31 -7.28
N LEU A 297 -6.54 -1.82 -6.09
CA LEU A 297 -7.46 -1.10 -5.21
C LEU A 297 -6.97 0.33 -5.00
N TYR A 298 -7.82 1.29 -5.36
CA TYR A 298 -7.60 2.72 -5.14
C TYR A 298 -8.25 3.16 -3.84
N SER A 299 -7.61 4.03 -3.07
CA SER A 299 -8.25 4.60 -1.89
C SER A 299 -9.35 5.55 -2.32
N CYS A 300 -10.56 5.29 -1.86
CA CYS A 300 -11.70 6.17 -2.05
C CYS A 300 -12.29 6.58 -0.71
N ARG A 301 -13.18 7.57 -0.72
CA ARG A 301 -13.99 7.92 0.45
C ARG A 301 -15.36 8.42 0.05
N ASN A 302 -16.33 8.22 0.92
CA ASN A 302 -17.69 8.68 0.72
C ASN A 302 -18.26 9.35 1.98
N LEU A 303 -19.28 10.18 1.79
CA LEU A 303 -20.02 10.83 2.88
C LEU A 303 -20.95 9.84 3.58
N GLU A 304 -20.74 9.68 4.88
CA GLU A 304 -21.63 8.94 5.77
C GLU A 304 -22.35 9.91 6.70
N ALA A 305 -23.67 10.00 6.51
CA ALA A 305 -24.57 10.81 7.30
C ALA A 305 -25.44 9.96 8.22
N GLY A 306 -25.83 10.54 9.34
CA GLY A 306 -26.89 9.99 10.19
C GLY A 306 -26.42 9.46 11.54
N PRO A 307 -27.37 8.97 12.35
CA PRO A 307 -27.04 8.39 13.63
C PRO A 307 -26.34 7.03 13.44
N PRO A 308 -25.34 6.72 14.28
CA PRO A 308 -24.79 5.38 14.37
C PRO A 308 -25.90 4.36 14.68
N PRO A 309 -25.70 3.06 14.40
CA PRO A 309 -26.72 2.03 14.62
C PRO A 309 -27.18 1.93 16.07
N VAL A 310 -26.37 2.41 17.01
CA VAL A 310 -26.64 2.41 18.45
C VAL A 310 -26.87 3.84 18.91
N ALA A 311 -28.02 4.09 19.55
CA ALA A 311 -28.45 5.43 20.02
C ALA A 311 -27.51 6.08 21.06
N GLU A 312 -26.56 5.33 21.61
CA GLU A 312 -25.58 5.77 22.60
C GLU A 312 -24.32 6.38 21.96
N ASP A 313 -24.06 6.07 20.69
CA ASP A 313 -22.93 6.61 19.94
C ASP A 313 -23.24 8.04 19.46
N ARG A 314 -22.20 8.87 19.33
CA ARG A 314 -22.36 10.25 18.85
C ARG A 314 -22.73 10.22 17.38
N THR A 315 -23.68 11.07 16.97
CA THR A 315 -24.09 11.14 15.56
C THR A 315 -23.01 11.81 14.71
N ASN A 316 -22.82 11.32 13.49
CA ASN A 316 -22.10 12.07 12.46
C ASN A 316 -22.78 13.41 12.18
N ASP A 317 -22.08 14.30 11.48
CA ASP A 317 -22.69 15.51 10.93
C ASP A 317 -23.91 15.13 10.04
N PRO A 318 -25.08 15.78 10.18
CA PRO A 318 -26.22 15.55 9.30
C PRO A 318 -25.91 15.78 7.81
N ALA A 319 -24.90 16.59 7.48
CA ALA A 319 -24.40 16.80 6.12
C ALA A 319 -23.47 15.67 5.64
N GLY A 320 -23.13 14.72 6.50
CA GLY A 320 -22.21 13.62 6.23
C GLY A 320 -20.75 13.93 6.59
N GLU A 321 -19.99 12.89 6.91
CA GLU A 321 -18.55 12.96 7.10
C GLU A 321 -17.85 11.93 6.23
N GLN A 322 -16.65 12.26 5.76
CA GLN A 322 -15.92 11.40 4.84
C GLN A 322 -15.43 10.13 5.55
N THR A 323 -15.67 8.97 4.94
CA THR A 323 -15.23 7.66 5.44
C THR A 323 -14.39 6.96 4.38
N PRO A 324 -13.09 6.70 4.64
CA PRO A 324 -12.21 6.00 3.71
C PRO A 324 -12.57 4.52 3.49
N GLY A 325 -12.28 4.05 2.29
CA GLY A 325 -12.42 2.67 1.83
C GLY A 325 -11.62 2.44 0.56
N TYR A 326 -12.11 1.57 -0.32
CA TYR A 326 -11.45 1.23 -1.57
C TYR A 326 -12.41 1.20 -2.77
N LEU A 327 -11.87 1.49 -3.94
CA LEU A 327 -12.49 1.28 -5.24
C LEU A 327 -11.64 0.24 -5.97
N ALA A 328 -12.22 -0.91 -6.28
CA ALA A 328 -11.55 -1.92 -7.10
C ALA A 328 -11.52 -1.48 -8.57
N ASP A 329 -10.44 -1.79 -9.27
CA ASP A 329 -10.35 -1.53 -10.70
C ASP A 329 -11.49 -2.21 -11.46
N GLY A 330 -12.13 -1.48 -12.37
CA GLY A 330 -13.32 -1.93 -13.09
C GLY A 330 -14.64 -1.98 -12.27
N ALA A 331 -14.61 -1.78 -10.95
CA ALA A 331 -15.84 -1.69 -10.15
C ALA A 331 -16.54 -0.34 -10.32
N THR A 332 -17.84 -0.26 -10.00
CA THR A 332 -18.66 0.96 -10.16
C THR A 332 -18.77 1.79 -8.88
N ASP A 333 -18.44 1.20 -7.74
CA ASP A 333 -18.74 1.71 -6.41
C ASP A 333 -17.52 1.69 -5.49
N CYS A 334 -17.39 2.76 -4.71
CA CYS A 334 -16.50 2.84 -3.56
C CYS A 334 -17.09 2.01 -2.42
N VAL A 335 -16.28 1.11 -1.85
CA VAL A 335 -16.63 0.21 -0.75
C VAL A 335 -15.91 0.67 0.52
N HIS A 336 -16.64 0.88 1.60
CA HIS A 336 -16.04 1.30 2.88
C HIS A 336 -16.75 0.70 4.08
N GLU A 337 -16.05 0.65 5.20
CA GLU A 337 -16.60 0.19 6.48
C GLU A 337 -17.25 1.36 7.22
N TYR A 338 -18.55 1.23 7.51
CA TYR A 338 -19.26 2.10 8.45
C TYR A 338 -20.37 1.31 9.13
N TYR A 339 -20.01 0.64 10.23
CA TYR A 339 -20.86 -0.32 10.92
C TYR A 339 -21.31 -1.45 9.99
N GLY A 340 -20.33 -2.02 9.29
CA GLY A 340 -20.53 -2.95 8.17
C GLY A 340 -20.21 -2.32 6.82
N GLU A 341 -20.23 -3.13 5.77
CA GLU A 341 -19.93 -2.68 4.42
C GLU A 341 -20.98 -1.70 3.89
N LYS A 342 -20.50 -0.60 3.32
CA LYS A 342 -21.27 0.40 2.57
C LYS A 342 -20.69 0.51 1.17
N ARG A 343 -21.55 0.91 0.24
CA ARG A 343 -21.25 1.06 -1.18
C ARG A 343 -21.82 2.38 -1.68
N SER A 344 -21.06 3.11 -2.48
CA SER A 344 -21.51 4.35 -3.10
C SER A 344 -20.97 4.49 -4.50
N THR A 345 -21.82 4.93 -5.44
CA THR A 345 -21.40 5.26 -6.81
C THR A 345 -20.92 6.70 -6.96
N SER A 346 -21.01 7.52 -5.89
CA SER A 346 -20.45 8.87 -5.84
C SER A 346 -19.44 8.91 -4.69
N TYR A 347 -18.21 9.32 -4.97
CA TYR A 347 -17.10 9.23 -4.01
C TYR A 347 -15.99 10.22 -4.37
N GLU A 348 -14.94 10.27 -3.55
CA GLU A 348 -13.68 10.90 -3.90
C GLU A 348 -12.58 9.84 -3.96
N VAL A 349 -11.62 9.98 -4.88
CA VAL A 349 -10.46 9.08 -5.02
C VAL A 349 -9.20 9.83 -4.64
N LEU A 350 -8.31 9.16 -3.91
CA LEU A 350 -7.01 9.69 -3.53
C LEU A 350 -6.08 9.68 -4.75
N VAL A 351 -5.52 10.84 -5.07
CA VAL A 351 -4.48 11.03 -6.08
C VAL A 351 -3.23 11.63 -5.43
N LYS A 352 -2.07 11.43 -6.06
CA LYS A 352 -0.80 12.06 -5.65
C LYS A 352 -0.25 12.88 -6.83
N GLN A 353 0.05 14.16 -6.57
CA GLN A 353 0.30 15.16 -7.62
C GLN A 353 1.69 15.12 -8.24
#